data_AF-A0A936FJ07-F1
#
_entry.id   AF-A0A936FJ07-F1
#
_cell.length_a   1.000
_cell.length_b   1.000
_cell.length_c   1.000
_cell.angle_alpha   90.00
_cell.angle_beta   90.00
_cell.angle_gamma   90.00
#
_symmetry.space_group_name_H-M   'P 1'
#
loop_
_entity.id
_entity.type
_entity.pdbx_description
1 polymer ?
#
loop_
_entity_poly.entity_id
_entity_poly.type
_entity_poly.pdbx_seq_one_letter_code
_entity_poly.pdbx_strand_id
1 'polypeptide(L)'
;MPLRRRPGTSCAACAPTCAPRPTSFRLEQLRLPGNSRRGVLCSSTRPDNGPPLSIADMANHDEIRPPDGSTGGIPDPPLPFTGGRIPASEEERAWVERRVATLQIAAPAVSFVALLAGFSLGWPRLVAVGVAGLGLTAIALGRFAIRERRLMFIRGALRTPRPYRYFLYEGMAAIPFGLALAIAGLGAILLATLQLFGVGVDAMRDAALARPGVVLVPLGTLLLCQGLGFAIGFRGAARSTGERLWLRFLHLPAFLGGAILVALGAATLTLGAFELLAPDRFDRAWASIRDQPSALFR
;
A
#
# COMPACT_ATOMS: atom_id res chain seq x y z
N MET A 1 43.73 -17.03 49.19
CA MET A 1 42.75 -16.08 49.75
C MET A 1 41.36 -16.38 49.20
N PRO A 2 40.43 -16.95 49.98
CA PRO A 2 39.01 -16.92 49.65
C PRO A 2 38.20 -16.27 50.79
N LEU A 3 37.44 -15.22 50.49
CA LEU A 3 36.40 -14.67 51.37
C LEU A 3 35.06 -14.90 50.65
N ARG A 4 34.22 -15.83 51.11
CA ARG A 4 33.28 -15.77 52.25
C ARG A 4 31.87 -15.41 51.76
N ARG A 5 31.04 -16.45 51.62
CA ARG A 5 29.57 -16.33 51.57
C ARG A 5 29.06 -15.66 52.86
N ARG A 6 28.01 -14.84 52.74
CA ARG A 6 27.02 -14.65 53.79
C ARG A 6 25.59 -14.70 53.22
N PRO A 7 24.67 -15.44 53.87
CA PRO A 7 23.23 -15.42 53.64
C PRO A 7 22.52 -14.48 54.63
N GLY A 8 21.23 -14.19 54.38
CA GLY A 8 20.29 -13.72 55.41
C GLY A 8 19.29 -12.67 54.93
N THR A 9 18.03 -13.08 54.77
CA THR A 9 16.85 -12.64 55.58
C THR A 9 16.30 -11.26 55.19
N SER A 10 15.17 -11.21 54.49
CA SER A 10 13.79 -11.18 55.02
C SER A 10 13.44 -9.88 55.76
N CYS A 11 12.51 -9.11 55.18
CA CYS A 11 11.51 -8.35 55.93
C CYS A 11 10.26 -8.16 55.06
N ALA A 12 9.18 -8.77 55.52
CA ALA A 12 7.82 -8.46 55.14
C ALA A 12 7.45 -7.04 55.63
N ALA A 13 6.63 -6.32 54.86
CA ALA A 13 5.86 -5.20 55.36
C ALA A 13 4.47 -5.20 54.70
N CYS A 14 3.47 -5.24 55.58
CA CYS A 14 2.04 -5.25 55.32
C CYS A 14 1.50 -3.86 54.93
N ALA A 15 0.49 -3.83 54.04
CA ALA A 15 -0.75 -3.02 54.01
C ALA A 15 -0.65 -1.46 54.10
N PRO A 16 -1.68 -0.64 53.74
CA PRO A 16 -3.10 -0.95 53.49
C PRO A 16 -3.78 -0.30 52.26
N THR A 17 -4.88 -0.93 51.87
CA THR A 17 -6.23 -0.40 51.55
C THR A 17 -6.40 1.08 51.15
N CYS A 18 -6.90 1.32 49.93
CA CYS A 18 -7.84 2.40 49.59
C CYS A 18 -8.67 2.05 48.33
N ALA A 19 -9.92 1.62 48.53
CA ALA A 19 -11.05 1.90 47.62
C ALA A 19 -11.69 3.22 48.09
N PRO A 20 -12.37 4.06 47.28
CA PRO A 20 -13.61 3.67 46.58
C PRO A 20 -13.93 4.41 45.25
N ARG A 21 -14.85 3.87 44.44
CA ARG A 21 -16.14 4.50 44.09
C ARG A 21 -16.85 3.74 42.95
N PRO A 22 -18.14 3.40 43.13
CA PRO A 22 -19.01 2.93 42.05
C PRO A 22 -19.72 4.11 41.39
N THR A 23 -19.62 4.23 40.07
CA THR A 23 -20.54 5.09 39.28
C THR A 23 -21.59 4.20 38.64
N SER A 24 -22.79 4.25 39.22
CA SER A 24 -24.03 3.80 38.61
C SER A 24 -24.35 4.67 37.40
N PHE A 25 -24.20 4.12 36.19
CA PHE A 25 -24.77 4.72 34.99
C PHE A 25 -26.23 4.29 34.86
N ARG A 26 -27.13 5.26 35.07
CA ARG A 26 -28.56 5.17 34.87
C ARG A 26 -28.84 5.37 33.38
N LEU A 27 -29.25 4.32 32.68
CA LEU A 27 -29.75 4.38 31.30
C LEU A 27 -31.20 4.89 31.33
N GLU A 28 -31.37 6.19 31.11
CA GLU A 28 -32.67 6.80 30.91
C GLU A 28 -33.09 6.64 29.44
N GLN A 29 -34.25 6.04 29.25
CA GLN A 29 -34.86 5.71 27.97
C GLN A 29 -35.32 6.98 27.25
N LEU A 30 -34.78 7.23 26.05
CA LEU A 30 -35.35 8.19 25.10
C LEU A 30 -36.26 7.45 24.10
N ARG A 31 -37.56 7.42 24.43
CA ARG A 31 -38.65 7.26 23.47
C ARG A 31 -38.95 8.63 22.84
N LEU A 32 -38.94 8.69 21.52
CA LEU A 32 -39.77 9.59 20.70
C LEU A 32 -40.60 8.66 19.78
N PRO A 33 -41.83 9.00 19.33
CA PRO A 33 -42.26 10.36 18.95
C PRO A 33 -43.67 10.77 19.42
N GLY A 34 -43.88 12.08 19.59
CA GLY A 34 -45.18 12.67 19.92
C GLY A 34 -45.29 14.08 19.35
N ASN A 35 -46.12 14.20 18.31
CA ASN A 35 -46.46 15.37 17.53
C ASN A 35 -47.26 16.41 18.35
N SER A 36 -46.80 17.67 18.43
CA SER A 36 -47.72 18.82 18.43
C SER A 36 -47.02 20.19 18.43
N ARG A 37 -47.55 21.04 17.55
CA ARG A 37 -47.29 22.47 17.37
C ARG A 37 -47.29 23.26 18.68
N ARG A 38 -46.42 24.26 18.78
CA ARG A 38 -46.75 25.66 19.12
C ARG A 38 -45.53 26.54 18.88
N GLY A 39 -45.71 27.56 18.06
CA GLY A 39 -44.72 28.62 17.87
C GLY A 39 -44.55 29.43 19.15
N VAL A 40 -43.31 29.77 19.44
CA VAL A 40 -42.96 30.83 20.38
C VAL A 40 -41.91 31.68 19.68
N LEU A 41 -42.31 32.91 19.34
CA LEU A 41 -41.39 33.99 19.03
C LEU A 41 -40.53 34.26 20.25
N CYS A 42 -39.22 33.98 20.16
CA CYS A 42 -38.26 34.50 21.12
C CYS A 42 -37.61 35.75 20.54
N SER A 43 -38.12 36.87 21.05
CA SER A 43 -37.55 38.21 21.09
C SER A 43 -36.02 38.20 21.28
N SER A 44 -35.33 38.87 20.37
CA SER A 44 -33.92 39.26 20.48
C SER A 44 -33.78 40.36 21.53
N THR A 45 -33.27 40.02 22.70
CA THR A 45 -32.68 40.99 23.63
C THR A 45 -31.17 40.80 23.62
N ARG A 46 -30.50 41.73 22.96
CA ARG A 46 -29.06 41.97 22.96
C ARG A 46 -28.69 42.59 24.31
N PRO A 47 -27.71 42.06 25.07
CA PRO A 47 -27.01 42.86 26.05
C PRO A 47 -25.66 43.32 25.49
N ASP A 48 -25.42 44.57 25.81
CA ASP A 48 -24.28 45.44 25.56
C ASP A 48 -22.90 44.91 25.97
N ASN A 49 -21.91 45.37 25.19
CA ASN A 49 -20.61 45.91 25.61
C ASN A 49 -19.76 45.10 26.60
N GLY A 50 -19.11 44.06 26.08
CA GLY A 50 -17.81 43.64 26.60
C GLY A 50 -16.69 44.53 26.05
N PRO A 51 -15.64 44.85 26.83
CA PRO A 51 -14.52 45.66 26.37
C PRO A 51 -13.80 44.99 25.18
N PRO A 52 -13.19 45.77 24.27
CA PRO A 52 -12.40 45.22 23.18
C PRO A 52 -11.24 44.41 23.76
N LEU A 53 -11.19 43.12 23.41
CA LEU A 53 -10.06 42.23 23.70
C LEU A 53 -8.77 42.91 23.23
N SER A 54 -7.79 43.02 24.12
CA SER A 54 -6.51 43.63 23.81
C SER A 54 -5.76 42.77 22.79
N ILE A 55 -5.06 43.40 21.85
CA ILE A 55 -4.22 42.70 20.86
C ILE A 55 -3.12 41.85 21.55
N ALA A 56 -2.81 42.13 22.81
CA ALA A 56 -1.88 41.34 23.62
C ALA A 56 -2.47 39.98 24.05
N ASP A 57 -3.78 39.81 24.13
CA ASP A 57 -4.43 38.53 24.48
C ASP A 57 -4.55 37.59 23.28
N MET A 58 -4.41 38.08 22.04
CA MET A 58 -4.38 37.24 20.84
C MET A 58 -3.03 36.54 20.62
N ALA A 59 -1.96 36.99 21.28
CA ALA A 59 -0.62 36.41 21.14
C ALA A 59 -0.36 35.24 22.10
N ASN A 60 -1.29 34.95 23.03
CA ASN A 60 -1.17 33.87 24.02
C ASN A 60 -2.11 32.68 23.77
N HIS A 61 -2.73 32.60 22.59
CA HIS A 61 -3.27 31.32 22.10
C HIS A 61 -2.16 30.47 21.49
N ASP A 62 -1.17 30.17 22.32
CA ASP A 62 -0.32 29.00 22.14
C ASP A 62 -1.22 27.76 22.18
N GLU A 63 -1.24 27.07 21.04
CA GLU A 63 -1.19 25.62 20.98
C GLU A 63 -2.14 24.86 21.93
N ILE A 64 -3.45 25.02 21.74
CA ILE A 64 -4.37 23.91 22.03
C ILE A 64 -4.14 22.85 20.95
N ARG A 65 -3.01 22.13 21.05
CA ARG A 65 -2.84 20.85 20.38
C ARG A 65 -3.86 19.91 21.02
N PRO A 66 -4.86 19.40 20.28
CA PRO A 66 -5.69 18.33 20.82
C PRO A 66 -4.76 17.19 21.24
N PRO A 67 -4.95 16.59 22.44
CA PRO A 67 -4.11 15.50 22.94
C PRO A 67 -4.13 14.25 22.06
N ASP A 68 -4.97 14.27 21.03
CA ASP A 68 -5.15 13.22 20.07
C ASP A 68 -4.84 13.87 18.71
N GLY A 69 -3.82 13.39 18.00
CA GLY A 69 -3.38 13.90 16.69
C GLY A 69 -4.42 13.80 15.56
N SER A 70 -5.71 13.80 15.87
CA SER A 70 -6.79 13.99 14.91
C SER A 70 -6.79 15.45 14.46
N THR A 71 -6.29 15.69 13.25
CA THR A 71 -6.59 16.90 12.49
C THR A 71 -8.11 17.10 12.48
N GLY A 72 -8.58 18.15 13.17
CA GLY A 72 -9.99 18.48 13.23
C GLY A 72 -10.57 18.73 11.84
N GLY A 73 -11.65 18.03 11.52
CA GLY A 73 -12.50 18.31 10.38
C GLY A 73 -12.44 17.26 9.26
N ILE A 74 -13.44 16.38 9.29
CA ILE A 74 -13.78 15.31 8.33
C ILE A 74 -13.11 13.97 8.65
N PRO A 75 -13.87 12.95 9.12
CA PRO A 75 -13.36 11.60 9.27
C PRO A 75 -12.88 11.10 7.90
N ASP A 76 -11.66 10.58 7.87
CA ASP A 76 -11.07 10.05 6.65
C ASP A 76 -11.99 8.98 6.06
N PRO A 77 -12.35 9.05 4.76
CA PRO A 77 -13.17 8.03 4.15
C PRO A 77 -12.44 6.69 4.32
N PRO A 78 -13.17 5.60 4.68
CA PRO A 78 -12.57 4.29 4.86
C PRO A 78 -11.75 3.96 3.61
N LEU A 79 -10.44 3.81 3.79
CA LEU A 79 -9.55 3.50 2.70
C LEU A 79 -9.97 2.14 2.11
N PRO A 80 -9.98 1.97 0.77
CA PRO A 80 -10.32 0.70 0.14
C PRO A 80 -9.37 -0.44 0.55
N PHE A 81 -8.21 -0.07 1.12
CA PHE A 81 -7.28 -0.99 1.77
C PHE A 81 -7.10 -0.53 3.22
N THR A 82 -7.52 -1.36 4.18
CA THR A 82 -7.37 -1.06 5.60
C THR A 82 -5.92 -1.27 6.02
N GLY A 83 -5.16 -0.21 6.29
CA GLY A 83 -3.73 -0.33 6.64
C GLY A 83 -2.89 0.89 6.26
N GLY A 84 -3.48 1.87 5.56
CA GLY A 84 -2.88 3.17 5.35
C GLY A 84 -2.89 4.01 6.63
N ARG A 85 -1.76 4.60 7.02
CA ARG A 85 -1.73 5.67 8.04
C ARG A 85 -1.13 6.96 7.49
N ILE A 86 -1.48 8.07 8.15
CA ILE A 86 -0.83 9.36 7.98
C ILE A 86 0.52 9.31 8.74
N PRO A 87 1.59 9.96 8.23
CA PRO A 87 2.84 10.11 8.97
C PRO A 87 2.61 10.66 10.39
N ALA A 88 3.32 10.13 11.38
CA ALA A 88 3.09 10.43 12.80
C ALA A 88 3.79 11.72 13.25
N SER A 89 4.80 12.17 12.52
CA SER A 89 5.56 13.39 12.80
C SER A 89 5.83 14.18 11.52
N GLU A 90 6.14 15.47 11.66
CA GLU A 90 6.56 16.29 10.53
C GLU A 90 7.86 15.81 9.89
N GLU A 91 8.79 15.27 10.69
CA GLU A 91 10.01 14.66 10.19
C GLU A 91 9.73 13.42 9.33
N GLU A 92 8.84 12.53 9.80
CA GLU A 92 8.41 11.36 9.01
C GLU A 92 7.71 11.83 7.73
N ARG A 93 6.84 12.84 7.83
CA ARG A 93 6.18 13.44 6.66
C ARG A 93 7.19 13.97 5.65
N ALA A 94 8.12 14.83 6.05
CA ALA A 94 9.12 15.42 5.17
C ALA A 94 10.04 14.36 4.54
N TRP A 95 10.32 13.29 5.28
CA TRP A 95 11.06 12.14 4.75
C TRP A 95 10.25 11.33 3.73
N VAL A 96 8.98 11.04 4.03
CA VAL A 96 8.06 10.33 3.10
C VAL A 96 7.89 11.16 1.83
N GLU A 97 7.64 12.46 1.98
CA GLU A 97 7.46 13.41 0.89
C GLU A 97 8.68 13.47 -0.03
N ARG A 98 9.89 13.62 0.53
CA ARG A 98 11.12 13.58 -0.27
C ARG A 98 11.29 12.27 -1.03
N ARG A 99 11.00 11.13 -0.40
CA ARG A 99 11.11 9.81 -1.05
C ARG A 99 10.09 9.61 -2.15
N VAL A 100 8.86 10.01 -1.92
CA VAL A 100 7.79 9.92 -2.91
C VAL A 100 8.08 10.88 -4.07
N ALA A 101 8.48 12.12 -3.79
CA ALA A 101 8.88 13.08 -4.82
C ALA A 101 10.04 12.56 -5.67
N THR A 102 11.04 11.92 -5.06
CA THR A 102 12.19 11.38 -5.80
C THR A 102 11.86 10.10 -6.57
N LEU A 103 11.31 9.08 -5.90
CA LEU A 103 11.13 7.74 -6.48
C LEU A 103 9.82 7.55 -7.25
N GLN A 104 8.76 8.29 -6.95
CA GLN A 104 7.47 8.15 -7.63
C GLN A 104 7.19 9.25 -8.65
N ILE A 105 7.88 10.39 -8.55
CA ILE A 105 7.68 11.53 -9.46
C ILE A 105 8.94 11.79 -10.28
N ALA A 106 10.03 12.24 -9.67
CA ALA A 106 11.19 12.74 -10.39
C ALA A 106 11.91 11.66 -11.20
N ALA A 107 12.28 10.53 -10.57
CA ALA A 107 12.99 9.46 -11.27
C ALA A 107 12.17 8.84 -12.43
N PRO A 108 10.87 8.53 -12.25
CA PRO A 108 10.02 8.13 -13.37
C PRO A 108 9.90 9.21 -14.43
N ALA A 109 9.70 10.47 -14.05
CA ALA A 109 9.54 11.58 -15.01
C ALA A 109 10.80 11.76 -15.87
N VAL A 110 11.99 11.78 -15.26
CA VAL A 110 13.26 11.88 -15.99
C VAL A 110 13.44 10.70 -16.94
N SER A 111 13.13 9.49 -16.49
CA SER A 111 13.21 8.28 -17.32
C SER A 111 12.20 8.32 -18.47
N PHE A 112 11.00 8.85 -18.23
CA PHE A 112 9.95 9.02 -19.24
C PHE A 112 10.32 10.10 -20.27
N VAL A 113 10.93 11.21 -19.82
CA VAL A 113 11.47 12.25 -20.71
C VAL A 113 12.55 11.67 -21.61
N ALA A 114 13.50 10.89 -21.07
CA ALA A 114 14.50 10.20 -21.87
C ALA A 114 13.85 9.25 -22.89
N LEU A 115 12.86 8.46 -22.47
CA LEU A 115 12.13 7.56 -23.34
C LEU A 115 11.41 8.30 -24.48
N LEU A 116 10.65 9.36 -24.18
CA LEU A 116 9.93 10.16 -25.18
C LEU A 116 10.88 10.91 -26.12
N ALA A 117 11.96 11.49 -25.58
CA ALA A 117 12.99 12.13 -26.39
C ALA A 117 13.66 11.12 -27.32
N GLY A 118 13.97 9.92 -26.82
CA GLY A 118 14.52 8.83 -27.62
C GLY A 118 13.60 8.44 -28.79
N PHE A 119 12.29 8.33 -28.55
CA PHE A 119 11.32 8.08 -29.63
C PHE A 119 11.26 9.24 -30.62
N SER A 120 11.18 10.47 -30.13
CA SER A 120 11.03 11.66 -30.98
C SER A 120 12.26 11.91 -31.87
N LEU A 121 13.45 11.58 -31.36
CA LEU A 121 14.72 11.73 -32.07
C LEU A 121 15.08 10.49 -32.91
N GLY A 122 14.31 9.41 -32.84
CA GLY A 122 14.66 8.14 -33.46
C GLY A 122 15.96 7.55 -32.93
N TRP A 123 16.26 7.73 -31.63
CA TRP A 123 17.48 7.27 -30.98
C TRP A 123 17.21 6.08 -30.03
N PRO A 124 17.38 4.82 -30.50
CA PRO A 124 16.96 3.64 -29.73
C PRO A 124 17.72 3.46 -28.42
N ARG A 125 19.00 3.89 -28.35
CA ARG A 125 19.79 3.82 -27.12
C ARG A 125 19.20 4.69 -26.02
N LEU A 126 18.69 5.88 -26.36
CA LEU A 126 18.08 6.79 -25.39
C LEU A 126 16.74 6.23 -24.88
N VAL A 127 15.96 5.57 -25.75
CA VAL A 127 14.77 4.82 -25.34
C VAL A 127 15.13 3.73 -24.33
N ALA A 128 16.15 2.92 -24.64
CA ALA A 128 16.61 1.85 -23.75
C ALA A 128 17.09 2.40 -22.39
N VAL A 129 17.81 3.52 -22.38
CA VAL A 129 18.20 4.20 -21.12
C VAL A 129 16.97 4.64 -20.32
N GLY A 130 15.95 5.20 -20.96
CA GLY A 130 14.69 5.54 -20.31
C GLY A 130 13.99 4.31 -19.71
N VAL A 131 13.91 3.21 -20.44
CA VAL A 131 13.34 1.94 -19.96
C VAL A 131 14.16 1.38 -18.78
N ALA A 132 15.48 1.40 -18.85
CA ALA A 132 16.35 0.97 -17.75
C ALA A 132 16.16 1.84 -16.50
N GLY A 133 16.01 3.16 -16.66
CA GLY A 133 15.72 4.09 -15.56
C GLY A 133 14.38 3.80 -14.87
N LEU A 134 13.33 3.51 -15.64
CA LEU A 134 12.05 3.05 -15.12
C LEU A 134 12.19 1.72 -14.37
N GLY A 135 12.96 0.78 -14.92
CA GLY A 135 13.22 -0.51 -14.30
C GLY A 135 13.97 -0.40 -12.97
N LEU A 136 15.02 0.42 -12.91
CA LEU A 136 15.76 0.73 -11.68
C LEU A 136 14.87 1.38 -10.63
N THR A 137 13.99 2.28 -11.05
CA THR A 137 13.02 2.93 -10.15
C THR A 137 12.04 1.91 -9.57
N ALA A 138 11.52 0.99 -10.40
CA ALA A 138 10.65 -0.09 -9.94
C ALA A 138 11.35 -1.03 -8.94
N ILE A 139 12.62 -1.37 -9.18
CA ILE A 139 13.44 -2.15 -8.22
C ILE A 139 13.64 -1.40 -6.91
N ALA A 140 13.94 -0.10 -6.96
CA ALA A 140 14.12 0.73 -5.78
C ALA A 140 12.84 0.80 -4.94
N LEU A 141 11.68 1.00 -5.59
CA LEU A 141 10.36 0.97 -4.95
C LEU A 141 10.06 -0.42 -4.37
N GLY A 142 10.37 -1.49 -5.10
CA GLY A 142 10.18 -2.86 -4.64
C GLY A 142 11.02 -3.21 -3.41
N ARG A 143 12.31 -2.88 -3.44
CA ARG A 143 13.25 -3.03 -2.31
C ARG A 143 12.77 -2.25 -1.09
N PHE A 144 12.32 -1.02 -1.28
CA PHE A 144 11.75 -0.20 -0.22
C PHE A 144 10.53 -0.87 0.41
N ALA A 145 9.59 -1.33 -0.42
CA ALA A 145 8.38 -2.00 0.03
C ALA A 145 8.65 -3.29 0.82
N ILE A 146 9.65 -4.07 0.40
CA ILE A 146 10.07 -5.30 1.11
C ILE A 146 10.73 -4.96 2.45
N ARG A 147 11.74 -4.07 2.44
CA ARG A 147 12.55 -3.76 3.62
C ARG A 147 11.71 -3.11 4.72
N GLU A 148 10.85 -2.18 4.33
CA GLU A 148 10.10 -1.38 5.28
C GLU A 148 8.67 -1.88 5.50
N ARG A 149 8.25 -2.91 4.75
CA ARG A 149 6.87 -3.45 4.75
C ARG A 149 5.83 -2.34 4.57
N ARG A 150 6.19 -1.38 3.72
CA ARG A 150 5.50 -0.11 3.52
C ARG A 150 5.33 0.19 2.04
N LEU A 151 4.10 0.43 1.59
CA LEU A 151 3.84 0.99 0.27
C LEU A 151 3.36 2.43 0.42
N MET A 152 4.09 3.35 -0.19
CA MET A 152 3.74 4.76 -0.19
C MET A 152 2.87 5.08 -1.41
N PHE A 153 1.79 5.83 -1.23
CA PHE A 153 1.01 6.37 -2.33
C PHE A 153 0.68 7.84 -2.09
N ILE A 154 0.69 8.61 -3.16
CA ILE A 154 0.07 9.92 -3.18
C ILE A 154 -1.42 9.73 -3.43
N ARG A 155 -2.26 10.11 -2.47
CA ARG A 155 -3.69 10.22 -2.70
C ARG A 155 -4.08 11.67 -2.54
N GLY A 156 -4.16 12.36 -3.66
CA GLY A 156 -4.77 13.68 -3.78
C GLY A 156 -5.98 13.58 -4.70
N ALA A 157 -7.08 14.23 -4.35
CA ALA A 157 -8.07 14.56 -5.37
C ALA A 157 -7.44 15.64 -6.25
N LEU A 158 -7.12 15.31 -7.51
CA LEU A 158 -6.63 16.28 -8.52
C LEU A 158 -7.53 17.52 -8.65
N ARG A 159 -8.78 17.46 -8.15
CA ARG A 159 -9.79 18.51 -8.27
C ARG A 159 -9.95 19.43 -7.05
N THR A 160 -9.34 19.14 -5.90
CA THR A 160 -9.45 20.03 -4.73
C THR A 160 -8.07 20.48 -4.28
N PRO A 161 -7.86 21.79 -3.98
CA PRO A 161 -6.57 22.36 -3.57
C PRO A 161 -6.16 21.95 -2.14
N ARG A 162 -6.53 20.75 -1.70
CA ARG A 162 -6.13 20.22 -0.40
C ARG A 162 -4.69 19.71 -0.49
N PRO A 163 -3.88 19.88 0.57
CA PRO A 163 -2.52 19.38 0.61
C PRO A 163 -2.52 17.87 0.32
N TYR A 164 -1.62 17.43 -0.56
CA TYR A 164 -1.44 16.01 -0.90
C TYR A 164 -1.35 15.19 0.38
N ARG A 165 -2.20 14.17 0.49
CA ARG A 165 -2.14 13.23 1.61
C ARG A 165 -1.30 12.03 1.18
N TYR A 166 -0.14 11.89 1.80
CA TYR A 166 0.71 10.71 1.67
C TYR A 166 0.09 9.59 2.51
N PHE A 167 -0.25 8.49 1.87
CA PHE A 167 -0.72 7.29 2.55
C PHE A 167 0.38 6.24 2.57
N LEU A 168 0.62 5.69 3.75
CA LEU A 168 1.58 4.63 3.98
C LEU A 168 0.84 3.35 4.32
N TYR A 169 0.74 2.42 3.37
CA TYR A 169 0.19 1.10 3.64
C TYR A 169 1.25 0.23 4.30
N GLU A 170 0.99 -0.16 5.55
CA GLU A 170 1.85 -1.05 6.30
C GLU A 170 1.31 -2.48 6.25
N GLY A 171 2.22 -3.45 6.21
CA GLY A 171 1.87 -4.86 6.45
C GLY A 171 2.60 -5.85 5.56
N MET A 172 2.36 -7.14 5.83
CA MET A 172 3.02 -8.25 5.12
C MET A 172 2.68 -8.28 3.63
N ALA A 173 1.53 -7.73 3.21
CA ALA A 173 1.17 -7.60 1.80
C ALA A 173 2.11 -6.67 1.01
N ALA A 174 2.81 -5.73 1.66
CA ALA A 174 3.80 -4.88 0.98
C ALA A 174 4.97 -5.68 0.40
N ILE A 175 5.33 -6.82 1.00
CA ILE A 175 6.43 -7.67 0.55
C ILE A 175 6.17 -8.26 -0.84
N PRO A 176 5.08 -9.01 -1.07
CA PRO A 176 4.82 -9.59 -2.38
C PRO A 176 4.52 -8.52 -3.46
N PHE A 177 3.91 -7.38 -3.11
CA PHE A 177 3.81 -6.24 -4.04
C PHE A 177 5.19 -5.66 -4.39
N GLY A 178 6.06 -5.51 -3.40
CA GLY A 178 7.43 -5.05 -3.62
C GLY A 178 8.23 -6.03 -4.49
N LEU A 179 8.03 -7.33 -4.30
CA LEU A 179 8.66 -8.36 -5.12
C LEU A 179 8.16 -8.31 -6.56
N ALA A 180 6.85 -8.14 -6.77
CA ALA A 180 6.27 -7.97 -8.11
C ALA A 180 6.88 -6.76 -8.84
N LEU A 181 7.01 -5.62 -8.16
CA LEU A 181 7.66 -4.42 -8.71
C LEU A 181 9.13 -4.66 -9.06
N ALA A 182 9.87 -5.35 -8.19
CA ALA A 182 11.28 -5.66 -8.44
C ALA A 182 11.45 -6.59 -9.65
N ILE A 183 10.59 -7.60 -9.81
CA ILE A 183 10.60 -8.50 -10.96
C ILE A 183 10.28 -7.75 -12.25
N ALA A 184 9.23 -6.91 -12.24
CA ALA A 184 8.89 -6.07 -13.38
C ALA A 184 10.06 -5.16 -13.78
N GLY A 185 10.71 -4.54 -12.79
CA GLY A 185 11.87 -3.69 -13.00
C GLY A 185 13.07 -4.43 -13.57
N LEU A 186 13.36 -5.64 -13.08
CA LEU A 186 14.41 -6.50 -13.65
C LEU A 186 14.13 -6.87 -15.10
N GLY A 187 12.87 -7.20 -15.43
CA GLY A 187 12.46 -7.46 -16.81
C GLY A 187 12.69 -6.27 -17.72
N ALA A 188 12.33 -5.06 -17.27
CA ALA A 188 12.59 -3.83 -18.03
C ALA A 188 14.09 -3.57 -18.24
N ILE A 189 14.92 -3.76 -17.22
CA ILE A 189 16.39 -3.61 -17.32
C ILE A 189 16.96 -4.63 -18.29
N LEU A 190 16.52 -5.89 -18.24
CA LEU A 190 16.99 -6.94 -19.13
C LEU A 190 16.70 -6.58 -20.59
N LEU A 191 15.46 -6.20 -20.90
CA LEU A 191 15.07 -5.78 -22.26
C LEU A 191 15.86 -4.56 -22.73
N ALA A 192 16.00 -3.54 -21.89
CA ALA A 192 16.82 -2.37 -22.20
C ALA A 192 18.29 -2.75 -22.46
N THR A 193 18.84 -3.66 -21.67
CA THR A 193 20.22 -4.12 -21.80
C THR A 193 20.43 -4.88 -23.10
N LEU A 194 19.52 -5.79 -23.46
CA LEU A 194 19.55 -6.50 -24.75
C LEU A 194 19.52 -5.51 -25.92
N GLN A 195 18.68 -4.48 -25.84
CA GLN A 195 18.59 -3.45 -26.87
C GLN A 195 19.88 -2.60 -26.96
N LEU A 196 20.50 -2.27 -25.82
CA LEU A 196 21.78 -1.56 -25.78
C LEU A 196 22.92 -2.38 -26.39
N PHE A 197 22.87 -3.71 -26.29
CA PHE A 197 23.77 -4.63 -26.98
C PHE A 197 23.44 -4.86 -28.46
N GLY A 198 22.45 -4.15 -29.00
CA GLY A 198 22.10 -4.20 -30.42
C GLY A 198 21.21 -5.38 -30.80
N VAL A 199 20.61 -6.08 -29.83
CA VAL A 199 19.60 -7.09 -30.12
C VAL A 199 18.36 -6.37 -30.66
N GLY A 200 17.96 -6.70 -31.90
CA GLY A 200 16.78 -6.12 -32.53
C GLY A 200 15.48 -6.57 -31.85
N VAL A 201 14.43 -5.76 -31.94
CA VAL A 201 13.10 -6.09 -31.38
C VAL A 201 12.54 -7.36 -32.00
N ASP A 202 12.76 -7.55 -33.31
CA ASP A 202 12.32 -8.77 -34.02
C ASP A 202 13.05 -10.00 -33.48
N ALA A 203 14.36 -9.92 -33.24
CA ALA A 203 15.12 -11.03 -32.65
C ALA A 203 14.66 -11.36 -31.22
N MET A 204 14.33 -10.35 -30.40
CA MET A 204 13.74 -10.58 -29.07
C MET A 204 12.36 -11.22 -29.16
N ARG A 205 11.53 -10.78 -30.11
CA ARG A 205 10.21 -11.34 -30.37
C ARG A 205 10.32 -12.79 -30.83
N ASP A 206 11.20 -13.06 -31.79
CA ASP A 206 11.43 -14.41 -32.31
C ASP A 206 11.94 -15.34 -31.22
N ALA A 207 12.85 -14.87 -30.35
CA ALA A 207 13.30 -15.62 -29.18
C ALA A 207 12.15 -15.91 -28.20
N ALA A 208 11.31 -14.91 -27.92
CA ALA A 208 10.14 -15.08 -27.06
C ALA A 208 9.09 -16.03 -27.64
N LEU A 209 8.90 -16.02 -28.96
CA LEU A 209 7.99 -16.93 -29.66
C LEU A 209 8.56 -18.35 -29.75
N ALA A 210 9.88 -18.48 -29.95
CA ALA A 210 10.56 -19.77 -30.01
C ALA A 210 10.64 -20.45 -28.64
N ARG A 211 10.78 -19.66 -27.57
CA ARG A 211 10.93 -20.13 -26.18
C ARG A 211 10.01 -19.34 -25.26
N PRO A 212 8.68 -19.64 -25.27
CA PRO A 212 7.70 -18.88 -24.51
C PRO A 212 7.97 -18.91 -23.00
N GLY A 213 8.65 -19.93 -22.47
CA GLY A 213 9.03 -20.00 -21.05
C GLY A 213 9.88 -18.82 -20.57
N VAL A 214 10.68 -18.21 -21.45
CA VAL A 214 11.46 -17.00 -21.15
C VAL A 214 10.56 -15.82 -20.75
N VAL A 215 9.33 -15.77 -21.28
CA VAL A 215 8.32 -14.74 -20.93
C VAL A 215 7.36 -15.23 -19.86
N LEU A 216 6.94 -16.49 -19.93
CA LEU A 216 5.95 -17.07 -19.02
C LEU A 216 6.47 -17.13 -17.57
N VAL A 217 7.75 -17.45 -17.35
CA VAL A 217 8.31 -17.49 -15.99
C VAL A 217 8.27 -16.12 -15.29
N PRO A 218 8.84 -15.03 -15.85
CA PRO A 218 8.79 -13.73 -15.18
C PRO A 218 7.36 -13.21 -15.05
N LEU A 219 6.51 -13.42 -16.08
CA LEU A 219 5.10 -13.03 -16.02
C LEU A 219 4.34 -13.78 -14.93
N GLY A 220 4.50 -15.11 -14.87
CA GLY A 220 3.88 -15.97 -13.86
C GLY A 220 4.31 -15.59 -12.45
N THR A 221 5.61 -15.30 -12.26
CA THR A 221 6.14 -14.85 -10.97
C THR A 221 5.55 -13.50 -10.55
N LEU A 222 5.44 -12.55 -11.50
CA LEU A 222 4.82 -11.25 -11.26
C LEU A 222 3.36 -11.39 -10.85
N LEU A 223 2.57 -12.16 -11.61
CA LEU A 223 1.15 -12.41 -11.31
C LEU A 223 0.98 -13.10 -9.96
N LEU A 224 1.81 -14.10 -9.66
CA LEU A 224 1.81 -14.82 -8.40
C LEU A 224 2.07 -13.87 -7.23
N CYS A 225 3.12 -13.04 -7.33
CA CYS A 225 3.46 -12.06 -6.29
C CYS A 225 2.34 -11.03 -6.12
N GLN A 226 1.79 -10.49 -7.21
CA GLN A 226 0.70 -9.53 -7.13
C GLN A 226 -0.57 -10.14 -6.53
N GLY A 227 -0.92 -11.36 -6.93
CA GLY A 227 -2.04 -12.12 -6.38
C GLY A 227 -1.87 -12.42 -4.89
N LEU A 228 -0.67 -12.80 -4.45
CA LEU A 228 -0.35 -13.00 -3.03
C LEU A 228 -0.53 -11.69 -2.23
N GLY A 229 -0.13 -10.55 -2.78
CA GLY A 229 -0.36 -9.24 -2.15
C GLY A 229 -1.84 -8.96 -1.89
N PHE A 230 -2.70 -9.24 -2.86
CA PHE A 230 -4.15 -9.10 -2.72
C PHE A 230 -4.76 -10.14 -1.77
N ALA A 231 -4.33 -11.40 -1.84
CA ALA A 231 -4.85 -12.48 -1.00
C ALA A 231 -4.47 -12.31 0.49
N ILE A 232 -3.27 -11.84 0.78
CA ILE A 232 -2.84 -11.51 2.15
C ILE A 232 -3.62 -10.30 2.66
N GLY A 233 -3.82 -9.31 1.79
CA GLY A 233 -4.51 -8.07 2.10
C GLY A 233 -3.75 -7.16 3.06
N PHE A 234 -4.19 -5.91 3.14
CA PHE A 234 -3.74 -4.98 4.17
C PHE A 234 -4.70 -5.12 5.35
N ARG A 235 -4.18 -5.38 6.55
CA ARG A 235 -4.99 -5.55 7.76
C ARG A 235 -5.10 -4.23 8.50
N GLY A 236 -6.33 -3.72 8.65
CA GLY A 236 -6.64 -2.67 9.62
C GLY A 236 -6.96 -3.24 11.00
N ALA A 237 -6.72 -2.43 12.04
CA ALA A 237 -7.22 -2.72 13.38
C ALA A 237 -8.72 -2.46 13.45
N ALA A 238 -9.53 -3.51 13.31
CA ALA A 238 -10.98 -3.41 13.48
C ALA A 238 -11.35 -3.25 14.96
N ARG A 239 -12.24 -2.30 15.26
CA ARG A 239 -12.63 -1.94 16.64
C ARG A 239 -13.64 -2.92 17.23
N SER A 240 -14.43 -3.58 16.38
CA SER A 240 -15.44 -4.55 16.81
C SER A 240 -15.44 -5.84 15.97
N THR A 241 -16.06 -6.91 16.48
CA THR A 241 -16.22 -8.17 15.74
C THR A 241 -17.12 -8.00 14.50
N GLY A 242 -18.17 -7.19 14.58
CA GLY A 242 -19.04 -6.89 13.45
C GLY A 242 -18.31 -6.13 12.34
N GLU A 243 -17.49 -5.15 12.71
CA GLU A 243 -16.64 -4.42 11.77
C GLU A 243 -15.59 -5.35 11.11
N ARG A 244 -15.01 -6.31 11.83
CA ARG A 244 -14.12 -7.33 11.23
C ARG A 244 -14.83 -8.13 10.15
N LEU A 245 -16.07 -8.55 10.42
CA LEU A 245 -16.85 -9.35 9.47
C LEU A 245 -17.19 -8.52 8.23
N TRP A 246 -17.62 -7.27 8.44
CA TRP A 246 -17.92 -6.32 7.36
C TRP A 246 -16.69 -6.01 6.49
N LEU A 247 -15.54 -5.75 7.12
CA LEU A 247 -14.28 -5.54 6.40
C LEU A 247 -13.87 -6.78 5.61
N ARG A 248 -14.01 -7.99 6.16
CA ARG A 248 -13.75 -9.24 5.41
C ARG A 248 -14.64 -9.36 4.18
N PHE A 249 -15.92 -9.00 4.30
CA PHE A 249 -16.85 -9.01 3.18
C PHE A 249 -16.45 -7.99 2.10
N LEU A 250 -16.11 -6.76 2.49
CA LEU A 250 -15.60 -5.73 1.57
C LEU A 250 -14.30 -6.13 0.87
N HIS A 251 -13.44 -6.92 1.55
CA HIS A 251 -12.21 -7.44 0.97
C HIS A 251 -12.39 -8.72 0.15
N LEU A 252 -13.57 -9.33 0.15
CA LEU A 252 -13.81 -10.58 -0.57
C LEU A 252 -13.54 -10.47 -2.08
N PRO A 253 -13.95 -9.39 -2.79
CA PRO A 253 -13.62 -9.23 -4.20
C PRO A 253 -12.10 -9.09 -4.44
N ALA A 254 -11.40 -8.36 -3.58
CA ALA A 254 -9.95 -8.22 -3.68
C ALA A 254 -9.23 -9.55 -3.42
N PHE A 255 -9.69 -10.30 -2.43
CA PHE A 255 -9.19 -11.64 -2.13
C PHE A 255 -9.44 -12.60 -3.30
N LEU A 256 -10.65 -12.61 -3.85
CA LEU A 256 -11.01 -13.45 -5.00
C LEU A 256 -10.16 -13.10 -6.22
N GLY A 257 -10.01 -11.81 -6.52
CA GLY A 257 -9.10 -11.34 -7.57
C GLY A 257 -7.65 -11.79 -7.31
N GLY A 258 -7.18 -11.69 -6.06
CA GLY A 258 -5.87 -12.18 -5.66
C GLY A 258 -5.70 -13.69 -5.85
N ALA A 259 -6.70 -14.49 -5.48
CA ALA A 259 -6.69 -15.94 -5.66
C ALA A 259 -6.67 -16.35 -7.14
N ILE A 260 -7.44 -15.67 -7.99
CA ILE A 260 -7.41 -15.86 -9.45
C ILE A 260 -6.01 -15.55 -9.99
N LEU A 261 -5.41 -14.43 -9.57
CA LEU A 261 -4.04 -14.06 -9.97
C LEU A 261 -2.99 -15.07 -9.49
N VAL A 262 -3.13 -15.62 -8.29
CA VAL A 262 -2.25 -16.69 -7.76
C VAL A 262 -2.36 -17.94 -8.63
N ALA A 263 -3.59 -18.39 -8.93
CA ALA A 263 -3.81 -19.58 -9.76
C ALA A 263 -3.25 -19.39 -11.18
N LEU A 264 -3.53 -18.25 -11.82
CA LEU A 264 -2.99 -17.91 -13.13
C LEU A 264 -1.47 -17.78 -13.11
N GLY A 265 -0.92 -17.11 -12.10
CA GLY A 265 0.52 -16.94 -11.93
C GLY A 265 1.24 -18.28 -11.75
N ALA A 266 0.69 -19.17 -10.91
CA ALA A 266 1.21 -20.52 -10.73
C ALA A 266 1.15 -21.33 -12.02
N ALA A 267 0.01 -21.34 -12.71
CA ALA A 267 -0.14 -22.06 -13.98
C ALA A 267 0.86 -21.57 -15.04
N THR A 268 0.99 -20.25 -15.20
CA THR A 268 1.92 -19.61 -16.14
C THR A 268 3.37 -19.94 -15.78
N LEU A 269 3.73 -19.84 -14.50
CA LEU A 269 5.07 -20.15 -13.99
C LEU A 269 5.42 -21.63 -14.18
N THR A 270 4.50 -22.54 -13.86
CA THR A 270 4.71 -23.98 -14.05
C THR A 270 4.86 -24.33 -15.52
N LEU A 271 4.03 -23.76 -16.39
CA LEU A 271 4.14 -23.98 -17.84
C LEU A 271 5.48 -23.48 -18.39
N GLY A 272 5.90 -22.27 -18.00
CA GLY A 272 7.18 -21.71 -18.41
C GLY A 272 8.38 -22.49 -17.85
N ALA A 273 8.32 -22.91 -16.58
CA ALA A 273 9.37 -23.72 -15.96
C ALA A 273 9.47 -25.11 -16.62
N PHE A 274 8.34 -25.72 -16.98
CA PHE A 274 8.33 -27.00 -17.69
C PHE A 274 9.00 -26.88 -19.06
N GLU A 275 8.73 -25.81 -19.81
CA GLU A 275 9.38 -25.54 -21.10
C GLU A 275 10.90 -25.35 -20.95
N LEU A 276 11.34 -24.55 -19.97
CA LEU A 276 12.77 -24.28 -19.75
C LEU A 276 13.55 -25.49 -19.21
N LEU A 277 12.94 -26.30 -18.34
CA LEU A 277 13.61 -27.44 -17.70
C LEU A 277 13.59 -28.71 -18.58
N ALA A 278 12.61 -28.85 -19.47
CA ALA A 278 12.43 -30.04 -20.30
C ALA A 278 11.88 -29.71 -21.70
N PRO A 279 12.63 -28.97 -22.54
CA PRO A 279 12.13 -28.47 -23.82
C PRO A 279 11.62 -29.58 -24.75
N ASP A 280 12.34 -30.70 -24.90
CA ASP A 280 11.93 -31.81 -25.78
C ASP A 280 10.63 -32.50 -25.33
N ARG A 281 10.31 -32.43 -24.03
CA ARG A 281 9.05 -32.98 -23.49
C ARG A 281 7.91 -32.00 -23.71
N PHE A 282 8.18 -30.72 -23.53
CA PHE A 282 7.24 -29.65 -23.82
C PHE A 282 6.84 -29.67 -25.30
N ASP A 283 7.80 -29.75 -26.22
CA ASP A 283 7.55 -29.74 -27.66
C ASP A 283 6.67 -30.92 -28.10
N ARG A 284 6.92 -32.12 -27.56
CA ARG A 284 6.09 -33.30 -27.81
C ARG A 284 4.67 -33.16 -27.25
N ALA A 285 4.54 -32.66 -26.03
CA ALA A 285 3.24 -32.42 -25.42
C ALA A 285 2.44 -31.36 -26.21
N TRP A 286 3.10 -30.28 -26.61
CA TRP A 286 2.50 -29.21 -27.40
C TRP A 286 2.06 -29.68 -28.79
N ALA A 287 2.86 -30.50 -29.46
CA ALA A 287 2.47 -31.14 -30.72
C ALA A 287 1.22 -32.01 -30.55
N SER A 288 1.16 -32.84 -29.50
CA SER A 288 -0.01 -33.70 -29.25
C SER A 288 -1.31 -32.92 -29.03
N ILE A 289 -1.25 -31.74 -28.41
CA ILE A 289 -2.43 -30.87 -28.21
C ILE A 289 -2.85 -30.22 -29.53
N ARG A 290 -1.87 -29.75 -30.32
CA ARG A 290 -2.13 -29.09 -31.61
C ARG A 290 -2.72 -30.03 -32.64
N ASP A 291 -2.29 -31.29 -32.63
CA ASP A 291 -2.68 -32.30 -33.62
C ASP A 291 -4.02 -33.00 -33.27
N GLN A 292 -4.62 -32.72 -32.10
CA GLN A 292 -5.91 -33.28 -31.66
C GLN A 292 -7.07 -32.26 -31.52
N PRO A 293 -7.27 -31.31 -32.44
CA PRO A 293 -8.27 -30.25 -32.25
C PRO A 293 -9.72 -30.76 -32.27
N SER A 294 -9.99 -31.94 -32.85
CA SER A 294 -11.34 -32.47 -33.04
C SER A 294 -11.93 -33.24 -31.86
N ALA A 295 -11.12 -33.62 -30.86
CA ALA A 295 -11.56 -34.43 -29.71
C ALA A 295 -12.09 -33.60 -28.53
N LEU A 296 -11.73 -32.31 -28.44
CA LEU A 296 -12.09 -31.43 -27.31
C LEU A 296 -13.44 -30.70 -27.47
N PHE A 297 -14.05 -30.77 -28.65
CA PHE A 297 -15.32 -30.08 -28.96
C PHE A 297 -16.48 -31.03 -29.31
N ARG A 298 -16.39 -32.31 -28.92
CA ARG A 298 -17.52 -33.25 -28.91
C ARG A 298 -17.99 -33.47 -27.48
#